data_AF-A0A1G0SE11-F1
#
_entry.id   AF-A0A1G0SE11-F1
#
_cell.length_a   1.000
_cell.length_b   1.000
_cell.length_c   1.000
_cell.angle_alpha   90.00
_cell.angle_beta   90.00
_cell.angle_gamma   90.00
#
_symmetry.space_group_name_H-M   'P 1'
#
loop_
_entity.id
_entity.type
_entity.pdbx_description
1 polymer ?
#
loop_
_entity_poly.entity_id
_entity_poly.type
_entity_poly.pdbx_seq_one_letter_code
_entity_poly.pdbx_strand_id
1 'polypeptide(L)'
;MKYMTNGGYENQPLMRLTLGLTLLFLVLFTATNFEMYFSRMSLDPSSVVTYYNGSEEEFRPARSYQSMLEVAHSHTAMMALVLLMLTHLLIFAPFSRPAKVAFITSAFVSGIVDEGAGWLVRFVDPSFAFLKVAGFVGLQASLLFLLGNLAIFLLKARAREKQLSRFTLGEETVEDVEEEEEQMP
;
A
#
# COMPACT_ATOMS: atom_id res chain seq x y z
N MET A 1 -15.79 5.91 -28.66
CA MET A 1 -14.40 6.34 -28.36
C MET A 1 -14.27 7.48 -27.34
N LYS A 2 -15.36 8.09 -26.83
CA LYS A 2 -15.32 9.24 -25.89
C LYS A 2 -14.76 8.93 -24.47
N TYR A 3 -14.73 7.65 -24.08
CA TYR A 3 -14.26 7.22 -22.74
C TYR A 3 -12.73 7.14 -22.60
N MET A 4 -12.00 6.91 -23.70
CA MET A 4 -10.53 6.80 -23.68
C MET A 4 -9.83 8.16 -23.77
N THR A 5 -10.51 9.19 -24.23
CA THR A 5 -9.95 10.53 -24.47
C THR A 5 -10.14 11.50 -23.31
N ASN A 6 -11.10 11.25 -22.40
CA ASN A 6 -11.46 12.19 -21.32
C ASN A 6 -11.03 11.78 -19.91
N GLY A 7 -10.16 10.75 -19.75
CA GLY A 7 -9.69 10.34 -18.42
C GLY A 7 -10.79 9.82 -17.49
N GLY A 8 -11.91 9.34 -18.04
CA GLY A 8 -13.13 8.99 -17.31
C GLY A 8 -13.02 7.82 -16.32
N TYR A 9 -11.85 7.18 -16.23
CA TYR A 9 -11.61 6.07 -15.31
C TYR A 9 -11.83 6.50 -13.85
N GLU A 10 -11.36 7.69 -13.46
CA GLU A 10 -11.45 8.19 -12.08
C GLU A 10 -12.89 8.33 -11.56
N ASN A 11 -13.84 8.58 -12.47
CA ASN A 11 -15.25 8.79 -12.14
C ASN A 11 -16.08 7.50 -12.25
N GLN A 12 -15.49 6.36 -12.62
CA GLN A 12 -16.23 5.11 -12.74
C GLN A 12 -16.49 4.50 -11.34
N PRO A 13 -17.76 4.35 -10.92
CA PRO A 13 -18.08 3.91 -9.56
C PRO A 13 -17.59 2.49 -9.26
N LEU A 14 -17.61 1.59 -10.26
CA LEU A 14 -17.12 0.21 -10.12
C LEU A 14 -15.61 0.15 -9.86
N MET A 15 -14.82 0.99 -10.53
CA MET A 15 -13.37 1.06 -10.31
C MET A 15 -13.06 1.58 -8.91
N ARG A 16 -13.80 2.59 -8.44
CA ARG A 16 -13.64 3.12 -7.09
C ARG A 16 -14.04 2.12 -6.02
N LEU A 17 -15.06 1.31 -6.28
CA LEU A 17 -15.46 0.22 -5.38
C LEU A 17 -14.34 -0.82 -5.26
N THR A 18 -13.82 -1.32 -6.37
CA THR A 18 -12.75 -2.34 -6.33
C THR A 18 -11.48 -1.79 -5.70
N LEU A 19 -11.05 -0.58 -6.07
CA LEU A 19 -9.90 0.08 -5.43
C LEU A 19 -10.10 0.34 -3.94
N GLY A 20 -11.32 0.72 -3.53
CA GLY A 20 -11.66 0.93 -2.12
C GLY A 20 -11.65 -0.36 -1.30
N LEU A 21 -12.19 -1.46 -1.84
CA LEU A 21 -12.12 -2.77 -1.20
C LEU A 21 -10.69 -3.30 -1.13
N THR A 22 -9.91 -3.16 -2.20
CA THR A 22 -8.48 -3.50 -2.20
C THR A 22 -7.72 -2.68 -1.17
N LEU A 23 -7.99 -1.37 -1.07
CA LEU A 23 -7.40 -0.50 -0.04
C LEU A 23 -7.70 -1.02 1.37
N LEU A 24 -8.94 -1.44 1.66
CA LEU A 24 -9.29 -2.02 2.96
C LEU A 24 -8.46 -3.28 3.26
N PHE A 25 -8.38 -4.22 2.32
CA PHE A 25 -7.59 -5.43 2.50
C PHE A 25 -6.10 -5.14 2.69
N LEU A 26 -5.54 -4.18 1.94
CA LEU A 26 -4.13 -3.81 2.08
C LEU A 26 -3.84 -3.07 3.38
N VAL A 27 -4.75 -2.24 3.88
CA VAL A 27 -4.62 -1.61 5.20
C VAL A 27 -4.64 -2.66 6.31
N LEU A 28 -5.56 -3.62 6.25
CA LEU A 28 -5.61 -4.74 7.19
C LEU A 28 -4.33 -5.56 7.12
N PHE A 29 -3.84 -5.86 5.91
CA PHE A 29 -2.58 -6.56 5.70
C PHE A 29 -1.38 -5.81 6.29
N THR A 30 -1.29 -4.49 6.07
CA THR A 30 -0.21 -3.68 6.65
C THR A 30 -0.30 -3.65 8.18
N ALA A 31 -1.50 -3.53 8.74
CA ALA A 31 -1.72 -3.54 10.18
C ALA A 31 -1.34 -4.89 10.82
N THR A 32 -1.78 -6.01 10.23
CA THR A 32 -1.43 -7.34 10.75
C THR A 32 0.05 -7.66 10.58
N ASN A 33 0.68 -7.22 9.48
CA ASN A 33 2.12 -7.34 9.31
C ASN A 33 2.89 -6.55 10.39
N PHE A 34 2.44 -5.34 10.71
CA PHE A 34 3.02 -4.52 11.78
C PHE A 34 2.87 -5.20 13.15
N GLU A 35 1.67 -5.67 13.49
CA GLU A 35 1.43 -6.38 14.75
C GLU A 35 2.24 -7.68 14.85
N MET A 36 2.30 -8.47 13.77
CA MET A 36 3.10 -9.70 13.73
C MET A 36 4.58 -9.42 14.00
N TYR A 37 5.13 -8.33 13.44
CA TYR A 37 6.51 -7.93 13.70
C TYR A 37 6.73 -7.64 15.19
N PHE A 38 5.92 -6.76 15.79
CA PHE A 38 6.06 -6.35 17.19
C PHE A 38 5.71 -7.47 18.19
N SER A 39 4.91 -8.45 17.80
CA SER A 39 4.62 -9.63 18.63
C SER A 39 5.81 -10.58 18.78
N ARG A 40 6.81 -10.46 17.90
CA ARG A 40 7.97 -11.37 17.83
C ARG A 40 9.31 -10.68 18.06
N MET A 41 9.41 -9.42 17.64
CA MET A 41 10.61 -8.62 17.60
C MET A 41 10.29 -7.19 18.05
N SER A 42 11.33 -6.40 18.28
CA SER A 42 11.21 -4.97 18.52
C SER A 42 12.07 -4.20 17.51
N LEU A 43 12.12 -2.89 17.63
CA LEU A 43 13.02 -2.07 16.81
C LEU A 43 14.48 -2.15 17.26
N ASP A 44 14.77 -2.84 18.38
CA ASP A 44 16.14 -3.13 18.78
C ASP A 44 16.71 -4.31 17.96
N PRO A 45 17.83 -4.12 17.23
CA PRO A 45 18.50 -5.20 16.50
C PRO A 45 18.80 -6.43 17.35
N SER A 46 19.03 -6.28 18.66
CA SER A 46 19.28 -7.45 19.53
C SER A 46 18.10 -8.44 19.51
N SER A 47 16.87 -7.93 19.51
CA SER A 47 15.65 -8.75 19.46
C SER A 47 15.51 -9.54 18.15
N VAL A 48 16.01 -8.99 17.05
CA VAL A 48 16.06 -9.66 15.75
C VAL A 48 17.03 -10.83 15.81
N VAL A 49 18.22 -10.63 16.41
CA VAL A 49 19.20 -11.71 16.59
C VAL A 49 18.60 -12.84 17.42
N THR A 50 18.02 -12.53 18.58
CA THR A 50 17.31 -13.49 19.45
C THR A 50 16.23 -14.26 18.69
N TYR A 51 15.46 -13.57 17.85
CA TYR A 51 14.38 -14.20 17.08
C TYR A 51 14.87 -15.18 16.01
N TYR A 52 15.94 -14.85 15.28
CA TYR A 52 16.47 -15.70 14.20
C TYR A 52 17.42 -16.78 14.71
N ASN A 53 18.34 -16.43 15.62
CA ASN A 53 19.37 -17.34 16.14
C ASN A 53 18.92 -18.12 17.38
N GLY A 54 17.75 -17.80 17.93
CA GLY A 54 17.24 -18.44 19.13
C GLY A 54 17.80 -17.81 20.41
N SER A 55 17.29 -18.28 21.54
CA SER A 55 17.70 -17.85 22.87
C SER A 55 17.52 -18.99 23.85
N GLU A 56 18.58 -19.26 24.62
CA GLU A 56 18.53 -20.24 25.71
C GLU A 56 17.61 -19.75 26.85
N GLU A 57 17.63 -18.45 27.15
CA GLU A 57 16.80 -17.84 28.19
C GLU A 57 15.30 -17.98 27.90
N GLU A 58 14.92 -17.87 26.63
CA GLU A 58 13.53 -18.04 26.19
C GLU A 58 13.19 -19.49 25.81
N PHE A 59 14.16 -20.42 25.94
CA PHE A 59 14.07 -21.81 25.46
C PHE A 59 13.61 -21.90 23.99
N ARG A 60 14.05 -20.96 23.16
CA ARG A 60 13.69 -20.88 21.73
C ARG A 60 14.83 -21.37 20.86
N PRO A 61 14.62 -22.41 20.04
CA PRO A 61 15.64 -22.83 19.09
C PRO A 61 15.81 -21.81 17.97
N ALA A 62 17.00 -21.80 17.37
CA ALA A 62 17.26 -21.04 16.15
C ALA A 62 16.29 -21.44 15.03
N ARG A 63 15.93 -20.49 14.18
CA ARG A 63 15.11 -20.76 12.99
C ARG A 63 15.82 -21.76 12.08
N SER A 64 15.07 -22.75 11.61
CA SER A 64 15.56 -23.74 10.66
C SER A 64 15.55 -23.17 9.23
N TYR A 65 16.47 -23.65 8.40
CA TYR A 65 16.54 -23.28 6.98
C TYR A 65 15.21 -23.54 6.26
N GLN A 66 14.59 -24.71 6.49
CA GLN A 66 13.33 -25.08 5.86
C GLN A 66 12.20 -24.10 6.23
N SER A 67 12.05 -23.77 7.52
CA SER A 67 11.02 -22.83 7.97
C SER A 67 11.20 -21.45 7.33
N MET A 68 12.45 -20.98 7.21
CA MET A 68 12.74 -19.69 6.56
C MET A 68 12.46 -19.75 5.06
N LEU A 69 12.76 -20.87 4.39
CA LEU A 69 12.52 -21.04 2.96
C LEU A 69 11.03 -21.09 2.62
N GLU A 70 10.23 -21.77 3.43
CA GLU A 70 8.76 -21.80 3.30
C GLU A 70 8.17 -20.39 3.39
N VAL A 71 8.59 -19.62 4.40
CA VAL A 71 8.15 -18.22 4.56
C VAL A 71 8.61 -17.37 3.38
N ALA A 72 9.89 -17.44 3.01
CA ALA A 72 10.45 -16.64 1.93
C ALA A 72 9.77 -16.92 0.59
N HIS A 73 9.47 -18.19 0.30
CA HIS A 73 8.80 -18.58 -0.95
C HIS A 73 7.42 -17.91 -1.08
N SER A 74 6.57 -18.06 -0.05
CA SER A 74 5.23 -17.47 -0.06
C SER A 74 5.25 -15.95 0.02
N HIS A 75 6.10 -15.39 0.88
CA HIS A 75 6.12 -13.95 1.14
C HIS A 75 6.71 -13.18 -0.05
N THR A 76 7.78 -13.67 -0.69
CA THR A 76 8.37 -13.01 -1.86
C THR A 76 7.39 -12.92 -3.02
N ALA A 77 6.63 -13.99 -3.29
CA ALA A 77 5.62 -14.00 -4.34
C ALA A 77 4.50 -13.00 -4.04
N MET A 78 4.00 -12.97 -2.80
CA MET A 78 2.96 -12.02 -2.39
C MET A 78 3.46 -10.57 -2.42
N MET A 79 4.68 -10.31 -1.95
CA MET A 79 5.28 -8.97 -1.96
C MET A 79 5.47 -8.45 -3.37
N ALA A 80 5.88 -9.29 -4.33
CA ALA A 80 5.96 -8.89 -5.73
C ALA A 80 4.63 -8.37 -6.26
N LEU A 81 3.52 -9.04 -5.94
CA LEU A 81 2.18 -8.64 -6.37
C LEU A 81 1.69 -7.36 -5.67
N VAL A 82 1.83 -7.26 -4.35
CA VAL A 82 1.41 -6.09 -3.57
C VAL A 82 2.18 -4.84 -3.99
N LEU A 83 3.51 -4.95 -4.09
CA LEU A 83 4.35 -3.83 -4.50
C LEU A 83 4.07 -3.44 -5.94
N LEU A 84 3.96 -4.40 -6.86
CA LEU A 84 3.58 -4.10 -8.25
C LEU A 84 2.25 -3.36 -8.31
N MET A 85 1.21 -3.84 -7.63
CA MET A 85 -0.11 -3.25 -7.67
C MET A 85 -0.11 -1.79 -7.18
N LEU A 86 0.47 -1.52 -5.99
CA LEU A 86 0.51 -0.18 -5.42
C LEU A 86 1.40 0.78 -6.21
N THR A 87 2.57 0.32 -6.64
CA THR A 87 3.51 1.15 -7.41
C THR A 87 3.00 1.41 -8.83
N HIS A 88 2.27 0.47 -9.43
CA HIS A 88 1.66 0.68 -10.74
C HIS A 88 0.58 1.76 -10.69
N LEU A 89 -0.24 1.79 -9.63
CA LEU A 89 -1.20 2.87 -9.41
C LEU A 89 -0.51 4.24 -9.23
N LEU A 90 0.65 4.27 -8.57
CA LEU A 90 1.46 5.50 -8.39
C LEU A 90 1.89 6.12 -9.74
N ILE A 91 2.00 5.34 -10.81
CA ILE A 91 2.38 5.86 -12.14
C ILE A 91 1.37 6.90 -12.63
N PHE A 92 0.09 6.72 -12.30
CA PHE A 92 -0.99 7.63 -12.67
C PHE A 92 -1.15 8.83 -11.72
N ALA A 93 -0.48 8.79 -10.56
CA ALA A 93 -0.54 9.89 -9.60
C ALA A 93 0.18 11.15 -10.13
N PRO A 94 -0.24 12.36 -9.71
CA PRO A 94 0.29 13.64 -10.19
C PRO A 94 1.66 13.99 -9.58
N PHE A 95 2.58 13.02 -9.50
CA PHE A 95 3.96 13.22 -9.04
C PHE A 95 4.93 13.42 -10.21
N SER A 96 6.04 14.09 -9.94
CA SER A 96 7.14 14.20 -10.89
C SER A 96 7.76 12.83 -11.17
N ARG A 97 8.30 12.64 -12.38
CA ARG A 97 8.99 11.40 -12.76
C ARG A 97 10.07 10.96 -11.77
N PRO A 98 11.00 11.82 -11.28
CA PRO A 98 12.02 11.38 -10.33
C PRO A 98 11.41 10.94 -8.99
N ALA A 99 10.36 11.62 -8.50
CA ALA A 99 9.69 11.21 -7.27
C ALA A 99 9.04 9.83 -7.41
N LYS A 100 8.37 9.56 -8.55
CA LYS A 100 7.83 8.23 -8.86
C LYS A 100 8.91 7.16 -8.82
N VAL A 101 10.04 7.40 -9.50
CA VAL A 101 11.17 6.44 -9.49
C VAL A 101 11.69 6.21 -8.07
N ALA A 102 11.85 7.27 -7.27
CA ALA A 102 12.30 7.15 -5.88
C ALA A 102 11.35 6.30 -5.02
N PHE A 103 10.03 6.53 -5.10
CA PHE A 103 9.05 5.74 -4.34
C PHE A 103 8.99 4.27 -4.78
N ILE A 104 9.04 4.02 -6.09
CA ILE A 104 9.03 2.65 -6.63
C ILE A 104 10.30 1.91 -6.15
N THR A 105 11.46 2.51 -6.36
CA THR A 105 12.74 1.88 -5.99
C THR A 105 12.86 1.68 -4.48
N SER A 106 12.49 2.66 -3.66
CA SER A 106 12.52 2.52 -2.20
C SER A 106 11.60 1.41 -1.69
N ALA A 107 10.39 1.25 -2.24
CA ALA A 107 9.47 0.18 -1.85
C ALA A 107 10.04 -1.21 -2.16
N PHE A 108 10.57 -1.41 -3.38
CA PHE A 108 11.16 -2.69 -3.79
C PHE A 108 12.46 -3.01 -3.03
N VAL A 109 13.35 -2.02 -2.88
CA VAL A 109 14.59 -2.20 -2.11
C VAL A 109 14.26 -2.54 -0.66
N SER A 110 13.33 -1.82 -0.04
CA SER A 110 12.94 -2.11 1.35
C SER A 110 12.33 -3.51 1.49
N GLY A 111 11.51 -3.96 0.53
CA GLY A 111 10.96 -5.32 0.53
C GLY A 111 12.04 -6.40 0.42
N ILE A 112 13.01 -6.23 -0.50
CA ILE A 112 14.14 -7.17 -0.64
C ILE A 112 14.98 -7.20 0.63
N VAL A 113 15.25 -6.02 1.19
CA VAL A 113 16.04 -5.87 2.42
C VAL A 113 15.32 -6.51 3.61
N ASP A 114 14.01 -6.30 3.76
CA ASP A 114 13.22 -6.86 4.84
C ASP A 114 13.22 -8.40 4.80
N GLU A 115 13.02 -8.99 3.62
CA GLU A 115 13.04 -10.45 3.46
C GLU A 115 14.44 -11.05 3.56
N GLY A 116 15.42 -10.40 2.93
CA GLY A 116 16.80 -10.89 2.86
C GLY A 116 17.55 -10.78 4.18
N ALA A 117 17.28 -9.76 4.99
CA ALA A 117 18.04 -9.51 6.21
C ALA A 117 17.93 -10.65 7.24
N GLY A 118 16.79 -11.33 7.33
CA GLY A 118 16.64 -12.50 8.21
C GLY A 118 17.62 -13.63 7.85
N TRP A 119 17.86 -13.85 6.56
CA TRP A 119 18.85 -14.83 6.08
C TRP A 119 20.28 -14.42 6.43
N LEU A 120 20.61 -13.14 6.27
CA LEU A 120 21.93 -12.61 6.63
C LEU A 120 22.21 -12.75 8.14
N VAL A 121 21.24 -12.39 8.99
CA VAL A 121 21.36 -12.53 10.45
C VAL A 121 21.58 -13.98 10.86
N ARG A 122 20.89 -14.91 10.20
CA ARG A 122 20.91 -16.33 10.57
C ARG A 122 22.14 -17.09 10.05
N PHE A 123 22.58 -16.80 8.84
CA PHE A 123 23.55 -17.63 8.11
C PHE A 123 24.86 -16.91 7.78
N VAL A 124 24.91 -15.58 7.91
CA VAL A 124 26.12 -14.78 7.63
C VAL A 124 26.69 -14.21 8.92
N ASP A 125 26.01 -13.24 9.54
CA ASP A 125 26.47 -12.60 10.76
C ASP A 125 25.32 -11.87 11.51
N PRO A 126 25.24 -11.96 12.85
CA PRO A 126 24.23 -11.25 13.65
C PRO A 126 24.22 -9.73 13.49
N SER A 127 25.36 -9.11 13.11
CA SER A 127 25.47 -7.67 12.91
C SER A 127 24.54 -7.13 11.82
N PHE A 128 24.06 -7.96 10.89
CA PHE A 128 23.07 -7.57 9.89
C PHE A 128 21.66 -7.32 10.45
N ALA A 129 21.45 -7.46 11.76
CA ALA A 129 20.14 -7.25 12.38
C ALA A 129 19.58 -5.83 12.18
N PHE A 130 20.43 -4.80 12.12
CA PHE A 130 19.97 -3.44 11.83
C PHE A 130 19.31 -3.35 10.45
N LEU A 131 19.76 -4.18 9.50
CA LEU A 131 19.24 -4.18 8.13
C LEU A 131 17.81 -4.70 8.09
N LYS A 132 17.46 -5.66 8.97
CA LYS A 132 16.08 -6.15 9.11
C LYS A 132 15.16 -5.05 9.64
N VAL A 133 15.61 -4.31 10.67
CA VAL A 133 14.84 -3.17 11.21
C VAL A 133 14.66 -2.08 10.15
N ALA A 134 15.74 -1.72 9.44
CA ALA A 134 15.70 -0.72 8.38
C ALA A 134 14.79 -1.14 7.22
N GLY A 135 14.87 -2.41 6.79
CA GLY A 135 14.01 -2.98 5.76
C GLY A 135 12.54 -2.93 6.15
N PHE A 136 12.21 -3.40 7.36
CA PHE A 136 10.85 -3.37 7.89
C PHE A 136 10.30 -1.94 7.94
N VAL A 137 11.03 -0.99 8.56
CA VAL A 137 10.59 0.40 8.68
C VAL A 137 10.45 1.06 7.30
N GLY A 138 11.41 0.84 6.40
CA GLY A 138 11.36 1.35 5.03
C GLY A 138 10.18 0.81 4.24
N LEU A 139 9.89 -0.49 4.38
CA LEU A 139 8.77 -1.16 3.72
C LEU A 139 7.44 -0.63 4.27
N GLN A 140 7.30 -0.58 5.59
CA GLN A 140 6.11 -0.06 6.27
C GLN A 140 5.84 1.40 5.89
N ALA A 141 6.87 2.26 5.91
CA ALA A 141 6.75 3.65 5.49
C ALA A 141 6.31 3.76 4.01
N SER A 142 6.88 2.94 3.13
CA SER A 142 6.52 2.90 1.72
C SER A 142 5.07 2.47 1.51
N LEU A 143 4.63 1.40 2.18
CA LEU A 143 3.26 0.92 2.11
C LEU A 143 2.27 1.96 2.63
N LEU A 144 2.51 2.54 3.80
CA LEU A 144 1.65 3.58 4.38
C LEU A 144 1.56 4.81 3.47
N PHE A 145 2.67 5.22 2.86
CA PHE A 145 2.68 6.32 1.90
C PHE A 145 1.83 6.00 0.66
N LEU A 146 2.00 4.81 0.06
CA LEU A 146 1.25 4.41 -1.13
C LEU A 146 -0.26 4.25 -0.84
N LEU A 147 -0.61 3.63 0.28
CA LEU A 147 -1.98 3.47 0.73
C LEU A 147 -2.64 4.81 1.07
N GLY A 148 -1.91 5.71 1.74
CA GLY A 148 -2.37 7.06 2.02
C GLY A 148 -2.65 7.85 0.75
N ASN A 149 -1.78 7.75 -0.25
CA ASN A 149 -2.00 8.37 -1.56
C ASN A 149 -3.22 7.80 -2.29
N LEU A 150 -3.40 6.48 -2.27
CA LEU A 150 -4.57 5.82 -2.84
C LEU A 150 -5.86 6.27 -2.13
N ALA A 151 -5.85 6.37 -0.80
CA ALA A 151 -6.97 6.86 -0.02
C ALA A 151 -7.33 8.31 -0.40
N ILE A 152 -6.34 9.20 -0.46
CA ILE A 152 -6.54 10.60 -0.88
C ILE A 152 -7.09 10.69 -2.30
N PHE A 153 -6.59 9.87 -3.22
CA PHE A 153 -7.07 9.79 -4.59
C PHE A 153 -8.57 9.42 -4.63
N LEU A 154 -8.98 8.37 -3.91
CA LEU A 154 -10.38 7.94 -3.84
C LEU A 154 -11.29 8.99 -3.20
N LEU A 155 -10.82 9.69 -2.16
CA LEU A 155 -11.57 10.77 -1.51
C LEU A 155 -11.77 11.96 -2.45
N LYS A 156 -10.73 12.38 -3.18
CA LYS A 156 -10.82 13.47 -4.16
C LYS A 156 -11.75 13.12 -5.32
N ALA A 157 -11.70 11.89 -5.82
CA ALA A 157 -12.61 11.42 -6.86
C ALA A 157 -14.08 11.49 -6.42
N ARG A 158 -14.38 11.08 -5.18
CA ARG A 158 -15.74 11.20 -4.60
C ARG A 158 -16.22 12.64 -4.45
N ALA A 159 -15.32 13.55 -4.04
CA ALA A 159 -15.66 14.96 -3.90
C ALA A 159 -16.01 15.60 -5.24
N ARG A 160 -15.26 15.29 -6.31
CA ARG A 160 -15.54 15.76 -7.68
C ARG A 160 -16.89 15.26 -8.20
N GLU A 161 -17.20 13.98 -8.02
CA GLU A 161 -18.49 13.41 -8.41
C GLU A 161 -19.68 14.14 -7.73
N LYS A 162 -19.58 14.39 -6.42
CA LYS A 162 -20.63 15.11 -5.66
C LYS A 162 -20.75 16.60 -6.06
N GLN A 163 -19.69 17.21 -6.60
CA GLN A 163 -19.77 18.56 -7.16
C GLN A 163 -20.47 18.55 -8.51
N LEU A 164 -20.12 17.61 -9.39
CA LEU A 164 -20.71 17.48 -10.72
C LEU A 164 -22.21 17.18 -10.63
N SER A 165 -22.62 16.25 -9.76
CA SER A 165 -24.04 15.91 -9.59
C SER A 165 -24.87 17.07 -9.03
N ARG A 166 -24.28 17.91 -8.15
CA ARG A 166 -24.96 19.11 -7.64
C ARG A 166 -25.09 20.20 -8.70
N PHE A 167 -24.11 20.32 -9.59
CA PHE A 167 -24.16 21.27 -10.70
C PHE A 167 -25.24 20.86 -11.70
N THR A 168 -25.29 19.58 -12.11
CA THR A 168 -26.31 19.09 -13.05
C THR A 168 -27.72 19.16 -12.48
N LEU A 169 -27.90 18.79 -11.20
CA LEU A 169 -29.19 18.97 -10.50
C LEU A 169 -29.59 20.45 -10.43
N GLY A 170 -28.61 21.35 -10.28
CA GLY A 170 -28.85 22.79 -10.28
C GLY A 170 -29.31 23.32 -11.64
N GLU A 171 -28.67 22.87 -12.73
CA GLU A 171 -29.09 23.21 -14.10
C GLU A 171 -30.48 22.66 -14.41
N GLU A 172 -30.76 21.38 -14.14
CA GLU A 172 -32.10 20.79 -14.34
C GLU A 172 -33.17 21.56 -13.54
N THR A 173 -32.90 21.93 -12.28
CA THR A 173 -33.88 22.71 -11.49
C THR A 173 -34.12 24.12 -12.00
N VAL A 174 -33.17 24.73 -12.70
CA VAL A 174 -33.36 26.07 -13.30
C VAL A 174 -34.15 25.96 -14.59
N GLU A 175 -33.82 24.96 -15.42
CA GLU A 175 -34.52 24.68 -16.68
C GLU A 175 -36.00 24.30 -16.43
N ASP A 176 -36.26 23.48 -15.40
CA ASP A 176 -37.63 23.12 -14.99
C ASP A 176 -38.46 24.35 -14.56
N VAL A 177 -37.85 25.33 -13.88
CA VAL A 177 -38.53 26.55 -13.42
C VAL A 177 -38.78 27.51 -14.59
N GLU A 178 -37.84 27.65 -15.52
CA GLU A 178 -38.02 28.47 -16.72
C GLU A 178 -39.12 27.90 -17.63
N GLU A 179 -39.20 26.57 -17.79
CA GLU A 179 -40.30 25.93 -18.54
C GLU A 179 -41.66 26.11 -17.86
N GLU A 180 -41.73 26.11 -16.52
CA GLU A 180 -42.96 26.33 -15.77
C GLU A 180 -43.43 27.81 -15.86
N GLU A 181 -42.51 28.77 -15.85
CA GLU A 181 -42.82 30.20 -16.08
C GLU A 181 -43.28 30.48 -17.51
N GLU A 182 -42.69 29.84 -18.53
CA GLU A 182 -43.07 30.04 -19.93
C GLU A 182 -44.45 29.43 -20.27
N GLN A 183 -44.93 28.46 -19.48
CA GLN A 183 -46.24 27.83 -19.65
C GLN A 183 -47.39 28.52 -18.89
N MET A 184 -47.11 29.56 -18.09
CA MET A 184 -48.15 30.37 -17.44
C MET A 184 -48.69 31.47 -18.39
N PRO A 185 -50.01 31.51 -18.65
CA PRO A 185 -50.64 32.42 -19.63
C PRO A 185 -50.70 33.89 -19.21
#